data_AF-A0A920B763-F1
#
_entry.id   AF-A0A920B763-F1
#
_cell.length_a   1.000
_cell.length_b   1.000
_cell.length_c   1.000
_cell.angle_alpha   90.00
_cell.angle_beta   90.00
_cell.angle_gamma   90.00
#
_symmetry.space_group_name_H-M   'P 1'
#
loop_
_entity.id
_entity.type
_entity.pdbx_description
1 polymer ?
#
loop_
_entity_poly.entity_id
_entity_poly.type
_entity_poly.pdbx_seq_one_letter_code
_entity_poly.pdbx_strand_id
1 'polypeptide(L)' 'MVHSRLGILTGKSTESYNDINNPDRVSPEEVELTFKNGIVNLPPHSLTIVQIL' A
#
# COMPACT_ATOMS: atom_id res chain seq x y z
N MET A 1 -14.59 10.24 10.19
CA MET A 1 -13.51 9.28 9.93
C MET A 1 -14.04 8.33 8.88
N VAL A 2 -13.43 8.30 7.69
CA VAL A 2 -13.85 7.40 6.61
C VAL A 2 -12.88 6.22 6.60
N HIS A 3 -13.42 5.01 6.61
CA HIS A 3 -12.65 3.78 6.40
C HIS A 3 -12.93 3.31 4.97
N SER A 4 -11.88 3.24 4.15
CA SER A 4 -11.95 2.73 2.78
C SER A 4 -11.15 1.43 2.70
N ARG A 5 -11.56 0.51 1.81
CA ARG A 5 -10.74 -0.65 1.43
C ARG A 5 -9.69 -0.22 0.42
N LEU A 6 -8.46 -0.64 0.64
CA LEU A 6 -7.28 -0.15 -0.07
C LEU A 6 -6.33 -1.30 -0.34
N GLY A 7 -5.64 -1.24 -1.48
CA GLY A 7 -4.44 -2.03 -1.73
C GLY A 7 -3.22 -1.12 -1.64
N ILE A 8 -2.20 -1.53 -0.91
CA ILE A 8 -0.89 -0.88 -0.90
C ILE A 8 0.17 -1.81 -1.49
N LEU A 9 0.97 -1.30 -2.41
CA LEU A 9 2.17 -1.97 -2.89
C LEU A 9 3.38 -1.31 -2.23
N THR A 10 4.19 -2.12 -1.55
CA THR A 10 5.43 -1.68 -0.91
C THR A 10 6.47 -2.81 -0.89
N GLY A 11 7.68 -2.50 -0.46
CA GLY A 11 8.78 -3.45 -0.33
C GLY A 11 9.73 -3.03 0.78
N LYS A 12 10.57 -3.96 1.25
CA LYS A 12 11.53 -3.69 2.34
C LYS A 12 12.61 -2.65 1.96
N SER A 13 12.84 -2.44 0.66
CA SER A 13 13.76 -1.45 0.11
C SER A 13 13.33 -1.03 -1.30
N THR A 14 13.88 0.08 -1.82
CA THR A 14 13.68 0.51 -3.21
C THR A 14 14.21 -0.49 -4.24
N GLU A 15 15.15 -1.35 -3.83
CA GLU A 15 15.74 -2.41 -4.64
C GLU A 15 14.97 -3.74 -4.53
N SER A 16 13.81 -3.75 -3.87
CA SER A 16 12.99 -4.95 -3.75
C SER A 16 12.29 -5.25 -5.09
N TYR A 17 12.44 -6.48 -5.57
CA TYR A 17 11.76 -6.99 -6.75
C TYR A 17 11.39 -8.46 -6.56
N ASN A 18 10.46 -8.95 -7.38
CA ASN A 18 10.05 -10.36 -7.38
C ASN A 18 10.99 -11.16 -8.27
N ASP A 19 11.47 -12.29 -7.76
CA ASP A 19 12.33 -13.22 -8.49
C ASP A 19 11.75 -14.64 -8.44
N ILE A 20 12.33 -15.58 -9.19
CA ILE A 20 11.81 -16.95 -9.28
C ILE A 20 11.76 -17.69 -7.93
N ASN A 21 12.63 -17.34 -6.99
CA ASN A 21 12.67 -17.93 -5.65
C ASN A 21 11.78 -17.15 -4.66
N ASN A 22 11.48 -15.89 -4.93
CA ASN A 22 10.67 -15.00 -4.08
C ASN A 22 9.64 -14.24 -4.93
N PRO A 23 8.61 -14.95 -5.46
CA PRO A 23 7.70 -14.37 -6.45
C PRO A 23 6.80 -13.26 -5.89
N ASP A 24 6.60 -13.21 -4.57
CA ASP A 24 5.68 -12.28 -3.90
C ASP A 24 6.39 -11.30 -2.95
N ARG A 25 7.70 -11.06 -3.14
CA ARG A 25 8.49 -10.15 -2.28
C ARG A 25 7.96 -8.71 -2.28
N VAL A 26 7.35 -8.28 -3.38
CA VAL A 26 6.65 -7.01 -3.60
C VAL A 26 5.30 -7.35 -4.22
N SER A 27 4.27 -7.38 -3.38
CA SER A 27 2.90 -7.70 -3.77
C SER A 27 1.93 -6.74 -3.07
N PRO A 28 0.75 -6.46 -3.66
CA PRO A 28 -0.23 -5.61 -2.99
C PRO A 28 -0.79 -6.27 -1.73
N GLU A 29 -0.87 -5.51 -0.65
CA GLU A 29 -1.48 -5.93 0.61
C GLU A 29 -2.75 -5.11 0.88
N GLU A 30 -3.77 -5.74 1.46
CA GLU A 30 -4.92 -4.99 1.96
C GLU A 30 -4.55 -4.23 3.24
N VAL A 31 -4.85 -2.94 3.26
CA VAL A 31 -4.62 -2.09 4.44
C VAL A 31 -5.83 -1.23 4.75
N GLU A 32 -6.03 -0.96 6.03
CA GLU A 32 -6.96 0.07 6.48
C GLU A 32 -6.20 1.38 6.67
N LEU A 33 -6.62 2.44 5.98
CA LEU A 33 -6.14 3.79 6.25
C LEU A 33 -7.24 4.66 6.85
N THR A 34 -6.82 5.47 7.81
CA THR A 34 -7.69 6.42 8.50
C THR A 34 -7.53 7.81 7.87
N PHE A 35 -8.57 8.29 7.23
CA PHE A 35 -8.61 9.67 6.71
C PHE A 35 -9.08 10.64 7.81
N LYS A 36 -8.30 11.69 8.03
CA LYS A 36 -8.64 12.81 8.92
C LYS A 36 -8.69 14.10 8.10
N ASN A 37 -9.85 14.73 8.03
CA ASN A 37 -10.09 15.93 7.22
C ASN A 37 -9.68 15.76 5.74
N GLY A 38 -9.90 14.56 5.17
CA GLY A 38 -9.49 14.22 3.81
C GLY A 38 -8.00 13.95 3.62
N ILE A 39 -7.21 13.94 4.69
CA ILE A 39 -5.75 13.73 4.66
C ILE A 39 -5.42 12.34 5.23
N VAL A 40 -4.41 11.69 4.66
CA VAL A 40 -3.85 10.42 5.10
C VAL A 40 -2.33 10.45 4.99
N ASN A 41 -1.65 9.73 5.87
CA ASN A 41 -0.20 9.52 5.78
C ASN A 41 0.07 8.22 5.04
N LEU A 42 0.90 8.28 4.01
CA LEU A 42 1.34 7.11 3.27
C LEU A 42 2.78 6.76 3.63
N PRO A 43 3.14 5.48 3.71
CA PRO A 43 4.53 5.07 3.84
C PRO A 43 5.38 5.60 2.68
N PRO A 44 6.68 5.89 2.89
CA PRO A 44 7.58 6.22 1.80
C PRO A 44 7.67 5.05 0.80
N HIS A 45 7.95 5.35 -0.46
CA HIS A 45 8.13 4.36 -1.52
C HIS A 45 6.94 3.37 -1.64
N SER A 46 5.72 3.88 -1.51
CA SER A 46 4.49 3.09 -1.64
C SER A 46 3.61 3.59 -2.78
N LEU A 47 2.86 2.65 -3.36
CA LEU A 47 1.73 2.94 -4.25
C LEU A 47 0.45 2.49 -3.54
N THR A 48 -0.52 3.40 -3.38
CA THR A 48 -1.79 3.10 -2.72
C THR A 48 -2.95 3.34 -3.68
N ILE A 49 -3.85 2.37 -3.80
CA ILE A 49 -5.11 2.51 -4.57
C ILE A 49 -6.26 2.65 -3.58
N VAL A 50 -7.03 3.74 -3.72
CA VAL A 50 -8.16 4.06 -2.85
C VAL A 50 -9.49 3.99 -3.60
N GLN A 51 -10.42 3.17 -3.10
CA GLN A 51 -11.81 3.24 -3.50
C GLN A 51 -12.55 4.26 -2.63
N ILE A 52 -13.09 5.31 -3.27
CA ILE A 52 -13.98 6.30 -2.66
C ILE A 52 -15.42 5.92 -3.03
N LEU A 53 -16.31 5.89 -2.04
CA LEU A 53 -17.74 5.62 -2.18
C LEU A 53 -18.54 6.93 -2.25
#